data_AF-M3GSF7-F1
#
_entry.id   AF-M3GSF7-F1
#
_cell.length_a   1.000
_cell.length_b   1.000
_cell.length_c   1.000
_cell.angle_alpha   90.00
_cell.angle_beta   90.00
_cell.angle_gamma   90.00
#
_symmetry.space_group_name_H-M   'P 1'
#
loop_
_entity.id
_entity.type
_entity.pdbx_description
1 polymer ?
#
loop_
_entity_poly.entity_id
_entity_poly.type
_entity_poly.pdbx_seq_one_letter_code
_entity_poly.pdbx_strand_id
1 'polypeptide(L)'
;MIRRLPFNALDREFKNFSLPSDEDADITEIMENKPYVCADTVVLYSASQRANQGRKRYRHSGSTASIYLSDKLGGRQVGTLAHTIAIKQGPVFFHSVPNQKMNTLGVIIKDHLPLQTPLMTDEGYPWLWGIYKNHRSVNHSAHSKDSRYRWARNRWSKNGVHSQVAEGNHRLLKTAFASYCYIRPENSTRYLNEFSFLKNSHVFGLDVICENGSVLAGDDVRDGVDVDANVGKAGGKG
;
A
#
# COMPACT_ATOMS: atom_id res chain seq x y z
N MET A 1 4.03 4.10 -14.68
CA MET A 1 2.98 4.58 -15.60
C MET A 1 1.71 5.03 -14.84
N ILE A 2 0.78 4.14 -14.45
CA ILE A 2 -0.53 4.53 -13.82
C ILE A 2 -0.39 5.31 -12.50
N ARG A 3 0.67 5.04 -11.73
CA ARG A 3 0.88 5.64 -10.40
C ARG A 3 1.17 7.15 -10.42
N ARG A 4 1.71 7.69 -11.52
CA ARG A 4 2.09 9.11 -11.62
C ARG A 4 0.88 10.05 -11.64
N LEU A 5 -0.24 9.61 -12.25
CA LEU A 5 -1.47 10.41 -12.34
C LEU A 5 -2.05 10.74 -10.96
N PRO A 6 -2.35 9.76 -10.07
CA PRO A 6 -2.83 10.06 -8.74
C PRO A 6 -1.79 10.74 -7.87
N PHE A 7 -0.49 10.42 -8.03
CA PHE A 7 0.57 11.11 -7.31
C PHE A 7 0.51 12.63 -7.57
N ASN A 8 0.51 13.03 -8.85
CA ASN A 8 0.49 14.44 -9.23
C ASN A 8 -0.82 15.13 -8.81
N ALA A 9 -1.95 14.43 -8.85
CA ALA A 9 -3.24 14.96 -8.40
C ALA A 9 -3.23 15.24 -6.88
N LEU A 10 -2.75 14.28 -6.09
CA LEU A 10 -2.62 14.44 -4.63
C LEU A 10 -1.60 15.52 -4.26
N ASP A 11 -0.49 15.60 -4.97
CA ASP A 11 0.56 16.61 -4.70
C ASP A 11 0.04 18.02 -4.91
N ARG A 12 -0.74 18.23 -5.98
CA ARG A 12 -1.39 19.51 -6.26
C ARG A 12 -2.46 19.85 -5.22
N GLU A 13 -3.30 18.90 -4.86
CA GLU A 13 -4.38 19.09 -3.88
C GLU A 13 -3.83 19.43 -2.48
N PHE A 14 -2.76 18.76 -2.06
CA PHE A 14 -2.26 18.83 -0.68
C PHE A 14 -0.98 19.64 -0.49
N LYS A 15 -0.48 20.34 -1.51
CA LYS A 15 0.79 21.09 -1.49
C LYS A 15 0.99 21.95 -0.23
N ASN A 16 -0.08 22.62 0.22
CA ASN A 16 -0.07 23.51 1.39
C ASN A 16 -1.02 23.05 2.51
N PHE A 17 -1.40 21.78 2.50
CA PHE A 17 -2.36 21.24 3.46
C PHE A 17 -1.66 20.60 4.66
N SER A 18 -2.19 20.87 5.85
CA SER A 18 -1.73 20.25 7.09
C SER A 18 -2.92 19.96 7.98
N LEU A 19 -2.97 18.74 8.51
CA LEU A 19 -3.81 18.42 9.65
C LEU A 19 -3.25 19.10 10.92
N PRO A 20 -4.08 19.24 11.98
CA PRO A 20 -3.61 19.64 13.30
C PRO A 20 -2.42 18.78 13.75
N SER A 21 -1.51 19.32 14.55
CA SER A 21 -0.40 18.51 15.07
C SER A 21 -0.84 17.47 16.10
N ASP A 22 -1.97 17.70 16.76
CA ASP A 22 -2.60 16.74 17.66
C ASP A 22 -3.20 15.57 16.85
N GLU A 23 -2.75 14.36 17.14
CA GLU A 23 -3.22 13.12 16.52
C GLU A 23 -4.65 12.78 16.90
N ASP A 24 -5.05 13.15 18.11
CA ASP A 24 -6.38 12.90 18.65
C ASP A 24 -7.38 14.01 18.31
N ALA A 25 -6.96 15.05 17.58
CA ALA A 25 -7.86 16.07 17.07
C ALA A 25 -8.90 15.46 16.13
N ASP A 26 -10.16 15.91 16.25
CA ASP A 26 -11.19 15.57 15.28
C ASP A 26 -10.95 16.28 13.96
N ILE A 27 -10.71 15.48 12.91
CA ILE A 27 -10.45 15.98 11.55
C ILE A 27 -11.65 15.83 10.63
N THR A 28 -12.82 15.40 11.15
CA THR A 28 -14.01 15.08 10.34
C THR A 28 -14.41 16.25 9.44
N GLU A 29 -14.49 17.46 9.99
CA GLU A 29 -14.86 18.68 9.25
C GLU A 29 -13.76 19.11 8.27
N ILE A 30 -12.49 19.08 8.70
CA ILE A 30 -11.34 19.47 7.86
C ILE A 30 -11.20 18.56 6.64
N MET A 31 -11.49 17.26 6.81
CA MET A 31 -11.43 16.24 5.78
C MET A 31 -12.75 16.05 5.03
N GLU A 32 -13.77 16.84 5.35
CA GLU A 32 -15.06 16.76 4.67
C GLU A 32 -14.86 17.08 3.18
N ASN A 33 -15.40 16.21 2.31
CA ASN A 33 -15.28 16.30 0.85
C ASN A 33 -13.86 16.28 0.28
N LYS A 34 -12.83 16.01 1.08
CA LYS A 34 -11.45 15.86 0.60
C LYS A 34 -11.13 14.40 0.28
N PRO A 35 -10.28 14.14 -0.73
CA PRO A 35 -9.73 12.80 -0.90
C PRO A 35 -8.80 12.47 0.27
N TYR A 36 -8.72 11.19 0.62
CA TYR A 36 -7.70 10.69 1.53
C TYR A 36 -7.33 9.28 1.13
N VAL A 37 -6.19 8.83 1.64
CA VAL A 37 -5.64 7.53 1.33
C VAL A 37 -5.76 6.63 2.54
N CYS A 38 -6.30 5.43 2.34
CA CYS A 38 -6.17 4.35 3.31
C CYS A 38 -5.06 3.40 2.87
N ALA A 39 -4.11 3.12 3.75
CA ALA A 39 -3.12 2.08 3.54
C ALA A 39 -3.27 0.98 4.60
N ASP A 40 -3.42 -0.25 4.14
CA ASP A 40 -3.53 -1.42 5.03
C ASP A 40 -3.02 -2.68 4.33
N THR A 41 -2.90 -3.79 5.05
CA THR A 41 -2.39 -5.05 4.52
C THR A 41 -3.33 -6.20 4.88
N VAL A 42 -3.67 -7.02 3.88
CA VAL A 42 -4.53 -8.19 4.04
C VAL A 42 -3.83 -9.49 3.68
N VAL A 43 -4.23 -10.56 4.34
CA VAL A 43 -3.79 -11.93 4.04
C VAL A 43 -4.77 -12.56 3.06
N LEU A 44 -4.23 -13.03 1.92
CA LEU A 44 -4.92 -13.83 0.92
C LEU A 44 -4.43 -15.26 1.04
N TYR A 45 -5.33 -16.18 1.39
CA TYR A 45 -5.04 -17.57 1.75
C TYR A 45 -4.10 -17.69 2.96
N SER A 46 -4.60 -18.21 4.07
CA SER A 46 -3.78 -18.39 5.29
C SER A 46 -3.45 -19.86 5.55
N ALA A 47 -2.29 -20.09 6.15
CA ALA A 47 -1.91 -21.36 6.75
C ALA A 47 -2.85 -21.68 7.92
N SER A 48 -3.87 -22.49 7.64
CA SER A 48 -4.82 -22.98 8.65
C SER A 48 -4.12 -23.83 9.71
N GLN A 49 -4.74 -24.00 10.88
CA GLN A 49 -4.20 -24.93 11.90
C GLN A 49 -4.09 -26.36 11.37
N ARG A 50 -5.03 -26.77 10.52
CA ARG A 50 -4.99 -28.08 9.84
C ARG A 50 -3.82 -28.17 8.88
N ALA A 51 -3.55 -27.13 8.07
CA ALA A 51 -2.37 -27.09 7.20
C ALA A 51 -1.06 -27.13 8.01
N ASN A 52 -1.08 -26.56 9.22
CA ASN A 52 0.04 -26.64 10.17
C ASN A 52 0.07 -27.92 11.00
N GLN A 53 -0.86 -28.87 10.80
CA GLN A 53 -0.99 -30.11 11.59
C GLN A 53 -0.99 -29.83 13.11
N GLY A 54 -1.69 -28.77 13.53
CA GLY A 54 -1.76 -28.34 14.94
C GLY A 54 -0.48 -27.71 15.50
N ARG A 55 0.58 -27.55 14.69
CA ARG A 55 1.84 -26.95 15.14
C ARG A 55 1.73 -25.44 15.25
N LYS A 56 2.40 -24.87 16.25
CA LYS A 56 2.58 -23.42 16.38
C LYS A 56 3.42 -22.88 15.20
N ARG A 57 3.08 -21.67 14.77
CA ARG A 57 3.90 -20.90 13.82
C ARG A 57 5.14 -20.44 14.58
N TYR A 58 6.32 -20.78 14.07
CA TYR A 58 7.60 -20.37 14.64
C TYR A 58 8.17 -19.26 13.73
N ARG A 59 8.98 -18.33 14.28
CA ARG A 59 9.59 -17.15 13.63
C ARG A 59 8.75 -15.93 13.25
N HIS A 60 7.46 -16.06 12.96
CA HIS A 60 6.65 -14.91 12.53
C HIS A 60 5.49 -14.63 13.49
N SER A 61 5.21 -13.36 13.77
CA SER A 61 4.02 -12.89 14.48
C SER A 61 3.05 -12.16 13.53
N GLY A 62 1.78 -12.07 13.92
CA GLY A 62 0.75 -11.35 13.17
C GLY A 62 0.45 -11.93 11.78
N SER A 63 0.07 -11.04 10.86
CA SER A 63 -0.34 -11.39 9.49
C SER A 63 0.77 -12.03 8.67
N THR A 64 2.03 -11.61 8.85
CA THR A 64 3.18 -12.21 8.17
C THR A 64 3.33 -13.69 8.52
N ALA A 65 3.02 -14.10 9.75
CA ALA A 65 3.05 -15.51 10.13
C ALA A 65 2.02 -16.36 9.41
N SER A 66 0.88 -15.76 9.08
CA SER A 66 -0.26 -16.49 8.54
C SER A 66 -0.08 -16.92 7.09
N ILE A 67 0.90 -16.37 6.37
CA ILE A 67 1.18 -16.74 4.98
C ILE A 67 2.23 -17.85 4.85
N TYR A 68 2.89 -18.25 5.93
CA TYR A 68 3.88 -19.34 5.94
C TYR A 68 3.39 -20.53 6.76
N LEU A 69 3.79 -21.74 6.35
CA LEU A 69 3.71 -22.92 7.20
C LEU A 69 4.72 -22.83 8.35
N SER A 70 4.50 -23.64 9.39
CA SER A 70 5.47 -23.82 10.47
C SER A 70 6.86 -24.21 9.91
N ASP A 71 7.93 -23.73 10.52
CA ASP A 71 9.31 -24.12 10.17
C ASP A 71 9.51 -25.64 10.20
N LYS A 72 8.82 -26.33 11.12
CA LYS A 72 8.83 -27.80 11.24
C LYS A 72 8.17 -28.51 10.04
N LEU A 73 7.46 -27.77 9.20
CA LEU A 73 6.85 -28.21 7.95
C LEU A 73 7.56 -27.60 6.73
N GLY A 74 8.78 -27.10 6.91
CA GLY A 74 9.61 -26.52 5.85
C GLY A 74 9.40 -25.03 5.60
N GLY A 75 8.56 -24.33 6.39
CA GLY A 75 8.45 -22.87 6.33
C GLY A 75 7.90 -22.32 5.01
N ARG A 76 7.30 -23.17 4.16
CA ARG A 76 6.84 -22.79 2.81
C ARG A 76 5.78 -21.70 2.86
N GLN A 77 5.91 -20.71 1.99
CA GLN A 77 4.85 -19.74 1.75
C GLN A 77 3.64 -20.43 1.11
N VAL A 78 2.48 -20.29 1.73
CA VAL A 78 1.20 -20.84 1.25
C VAL A 78 0.15 -19.75 1.04
N GLY A 79 0.44 -18.54 1.50
CA GLY A 79 -0.41 -17.37 1.39
C GLY A 79 0.29 -16.19 0.73
N THR A 80 -0.49 -15.18 0.40
CA THR A 80 0.00 -13.89 -0.09
C THR A 80 -0.37 -12.82 0.90
N LEU A 81 0.58 -11.94 1.22
CA LEU A 81 0.31 -10.73 1.97
C LEU A 81 0.20 -9.58 0.97
N ALA A 82 -0.98 -9.01 0.85
CA ALA A 82 -1.29 -7.95 -0.10
C ALA A 82 -1.37 -6.61 0.64
N HIS A 83 -0.46 -5.71 0.34
CA HIS A 83 -0.53 -4.32 0.80
C HIS A 83 -1.37 -3.50 -0.16
N THR A 84 -2.31 -2.73 0.38
CA THR A 84 -3.27 -1.93 -0.37
C THR A 84 -3.02 -0.46 -0.09
N ILE A 85 -2.92 0.34 -1.14
CA ILE A 85 -2.98 1.80 -1.10
C ILE A 85 -4.23 2.21 -1.87
N ALA A 86 -5.25 2.70 -1.18
CA ALA A 86 -6.54 3.02 -1.78
C ALA A 86 -6.91 4.49 -1.54
N ILE A 87 -7.18 5.22 -2.63
CA ILE A 87 -7.66 6.60 -2.57
C ILE A 87 -9.19 6.58 -2.51
N LYS A 88 -9.79 7.33 -1.58
CA LYS A 88 -11.26 7.46 -1.50
C LYS A 88 -11.81 7.95 -2.84
N GLN A 89 -12.78 7.21 -3.38
CA GLN A 89 -13.40 7.46 -4.70
C GLN A 89 -12.38 7.52 -5.87
N GLY A 90 -11.20 6.95 -5.69
CA GLY A 90 -10.12 7.01 -6.65
C GLY A 90 -9.48 5.64 -6.93
N PRO A 91 -8.25 5.64 -7.48
CA PRO A 91 -7.56 4.40 -7.82
C PRO A 91 -7.14 3.62 -6.58
N VAL A 92 -6.85 2.35 -6.80
CA VAL A 92 -6.32 1.41 -5.81
C VAL A 92 -5.11 0.67 -6.35
N PHE A 93 -4.12 0.46 -5.48
CA PHE A 93 -2.90 -0.27 -5.79
C PHE A 93 -2.72 -1.40 -4.80
N PHE A 94 -2.53 -2.61 -5.32
CA PHE A 94 -2.24 -3.79 -4.54
C PHE A 94 -0.81 -4.27 -4.82
N HIS A 95 -0.07 -4.55 -3.75
CA HIS A 95 1.32 -5.03 -3.82
C HIS A 95 1.47 -6.33 -3.06
N SER A 96 2.10 -7.32 -3.70
CA SER A 96 2.54 -8.52 -2.98
C SER A 96 3.78 -8.17 -2.16
N VAL A 97 3.72 -8.37 -0.86
CA VAL A 97 4.80 -8.00 0.05
C VAL A 97 5.23 -9.17 0.93
N PRO A 98 6.53 -9.31 1.23
CA PRO A 98 7.01 -10.41 2.08
C PRO A 98 6.69 -10.21 3.57
N ASN A 99 6.47 -8.96 4.01
CA ASN A 99 6.24 -8.59 5.41
C ASN A 99 5.68 -7.16 5.54
N GLN A 100 5.34 -6.74 6.77
CA GLN A 100 4.78 -5.41 7.09
C GLN A 100 5.81 -4.40 7.65
N LYS A 101 7.11 -4.58 7.37
CA LYS A 101 8.18 -3.71 7.92
C LYS A 101 8.31 -2.40 7.14
N MET A 102 8.84 -1.38 7.80
CA MET A 102 9.08 -0.04 7.23
C MET A 102 9.90 -0.09 5.93
N ASN A 103 10.96 -0.88 5.90
CA ASN A 103 11.84 -1.06 4.75
C ASN A 103 11.19 -1.80 3.57
N THR A 104 9.98 -2.33 3.74
CA THR A 104 9.15 -2.86 2.65
C THR A 104 8.00 -1.89 2.34
N LEU A 105 7.13 -1.64 3.32
CA LEU A 105 5.92 -0.84 3.10
C LEU A 105 6.20 0.65 2.94
N GLY A 106 7.16 1.20 3.68
CA GLY A 106 7.50 2.62 3.60
C GLY A 106 8.06 3.03 2.25
N VAL A 107 8.85 2.17 1.61
CA VAL A 107 9.34 2.38 0.23
C VAL A 107 8.15 2.41 -0.74
N ILE A 108 7.28 1.41 -0.67
CA ILE A 108 6.10 1.31 -1.55
C ILE A 108 5.18 2.52 -1.37
N ILE A 109 4.88 2.91 -0.13
CA ILE A 109 4.00 4.07 0.14
C ILE A 109 4.63 5.37 -0.39
N LYS A 110 5.94 5.58 -0.16
CA LYS A 110 6.68 6.74 -0.66
C LYS A 110 6.67 6.84 -2.19
N ASP A 111 6.75 5.71 -2.87
CA ASP A 111 6.71 5.67 -4.33
C ASP A 111 5.32 6.02 -4.92
N HIS A 112 4.26 5.99 -4.10
CA HIS A 112 2.89 6.21 -4.55
C HIS A 112 2.27 7.51 -4.04
N LEU A 113 2.74 8.04 -2.90
CA LEU A 113 2.08 9.13 -2.20
C LEU A 113 3.05 10.28 -1.90
N PRO A 114 2.67 11.53 -2.25
CA PRO A 114 3.33 12.74 -1.75
C PRO A 114 3.27 12.83 -0.22
N LEU A 115 4.29 13.42 0.41
CA LEU A 115 4.45 13.46 1.87
C LEU A 115 3.34 14.22 2.63
N GLN A 116 2.68 15.15 1.94
CA GLN A 116 1.57 15.96 2.46
C GLN A 116 0.22 15.25 2.36
N THR A 117 0.16 14.07 1.75
CA THR A 117 -1.11 13.36 1.57
C THR A 117 -1.70 12.92 2.91
N PRO A 118 -3.00 13.18 3.17
CA PRO A 118 -3.71 12.59 4.31
C PRO A 118 -3.74 11.07 4.19
N LEU A 119 -2.99 10.40 5.06
CA LEU A 119 -2.80 8.96 5.05
C LEU A 119 -3.39 8.37 6.32
N MET A 120 -4.45 7.58 6.18
CA MET A 120 -5.11 6.89 7.27
C MET A 120 -4.71 5.41 7.27
N THR A 121 -4.28 4.89 8.40
CA THR A 121 -3.93 3.47 8.54
C THR A 121 -4.54 2.89 9.81
N ASP A 122 -4.37 1.58 9.98
CA ASP A 122 -4.48 0.97 11.30
C ASP A 122 -3.20 1.23 12.11
N GLU A 123 -3.19 0.87 13.41
CA GLU A 123 -2.02 1.02 14.30
C GLU A 123 -0.73 0.27 13.85
N GLY A 124 -0.78 -0.54 12.79
CA GLY A 124 0.37 -1.32 12.30
C GLY A 124 1.51 -0.53 11.66
N TYR A 125 1.42 0.81 11.60
CA TYR A 125 2.34 1.67 10.82
C TYR A 125 2.93 2.84 11.64
N PRO A 126 3.49 2.61 12.84
CA PRO A 126 3.96 3.69 13.71
C PRO A 126 5.10 4.53 13.10
N TRP A 127 5.87 3.96 12.18
CA TRP A 127 6.98 4.63 11.51
C TRP A 127 6.54 5.67 10.47
N LEU A 128 5.27 5.69 10.06
CA LEU A 128 4.77 6.69 9.09
C LEU A 128 4.72 8.09 9.70
N TRP A 129 4.57 8.20 11.02
CA TRP A 129 4.42 9.46 11.73
C TRP A 129 5.59 10.43 11.51
N GLY A 130 6.82 9.91 11.45
CA GLY A 130 8.02 10.71 11.19
C GLY A 130 8.22 11.11 9.71
N ILE A 131 7.38 10.61 8.80
CA ILE A 131 7.53 10.78 7.36
C ILE A 131 6.36 11.57 6.77
N TYR A 132 5.14 11.22 7.15
CA TYR A 132 3.89 11.81 6.66
C TYR A 132 3.26 12.64 7.77
N LYS A 133 3.36 13.97 7.67
CA LYS A 133 2.82 14.91 8.67
C LYS A 133 1.30 14.75 8.87
N ASN A 134 0.60 14.37 7.81
CA ASN A 134 -0.85 14.19 7.80
C ASN A 134 -1.25 12.71 8.01
N HIS A 135 -0.34 11.87 8.51
CA HIS A 135 -0.66 10.50 8.88
C HIS A 135 -1.55 10.45 10.11
N ARG A 136 -2.51 9.52 10.11
CA ARG A 136 -3.36 9.18 11.24
C ARG A 136 -3.56 7.68 11.31
N SER A 137 -3.60 7.13 12.53
CA SER A 137 -3.89 5.72 12.75
C SER A 137 -5.08 5.50 13.66
N VAL A 138 -5.84 4.43 13.40
CA VAL A 138 -6.93 3.97 14.26
C VAL A 138 -6.58 2.61 14.89
N ASN A 139 -6.93 2.45 16.17
CA ASN A 139 -6.75 1.19 16.90
C ASN A 139 -8.04 0.36 16.93
N HIS A 140 -8.15 -0.64 16.05
CA HIS A 140 -9.33 -1.53 16.05
C HIS A 140 -9.36 -2.56 17.19
N SER A 141 -8.27 -2.68 17.95
CA SER A 141 -8.18 -3.56 19.11
C SER A 141 -8.40 -2.81 20.43
N ALA A 142 -8.64 -1.49 20.39
CA ALA A 142 -8.92 -0.70 21.57
C ALA A 142 -10.19 -1.20 22.28
N HIS A 143 -10.04 -1.53 23.55
CA HIS A 143 -11.16 -1.91 24.41
C HIS A 143 -11.96 -0.68 24.85
N SER A 144 -13.24 -0.88 25.17
CA SER A 144 -14.04 0.19 25.77
C SER A 144 -13.44 0.64 27.10
N LYS A 145 -13.43 1.97 27.32
CA LYS A 145 -13.06 2.57 28.61
C LYS A 145 -14.10 2.30 29.70
N ASP A 146 -15.34 1.97 29.32
CA ASP A 146 -16.39 1.57 30.26
C ASP A 146 -16.19 0.11 30.69
N SER A 147 -16.04 -0.09 32.01
CA SER A 147 -15.83 -1.40 32.62
C SER A 147 -16.95 -2.40 32.31
N ARG A 148 -18.18 -1.93 32.10
CA ARG A 148 -19.34 -2.77 31.72
C ARG A 148 -19.19 -3.37 30.33
N TYR A 149 -18.47 -2.68 29.45
CA TYR A 149 -18.27 -3.06 28.04
C TYR A 149 -16.82 -3.41 27.74
N ARG A 150 -16.05 -3.87 28.74
CA ARG A 150 -14.61 -4.17 28.59
C ARG A 150 -14.29 -5.13 27.45
N TRP A 151 -15.20 -6.03 27.10
CA TRP A 151 -15.04 -6.96 25.97
C TRP A 151 -15.50 -6.39 24.62
N ALA A 152 -16.23 -5.28 24.63
CA ALA A 152 -16.60 -4.57 23.42
C ALA A 152 -15.37 -3.82 22.87
N ARG A 153 -15.10 -4.02 21.58
CA ARG A 153 -14.07 -3.28 20.86
C ARG A 153 -14.64 -1.93 20.45
N ASN A 154 -13.97 -0.86 20.84
CA ASN A 154 -14.40 0.48 20.50
C ASN A 154 -13.86 0.89 19.12
N ARG A 155 -14.81 0.83 18.18
CA ARG A 155 -14.99 1.60 16.94
C ARG A 155 -14.08 1.30 15.74
N TRP A 156 -14.77 1.13 14.61
CA TRP A 156 -14.28 1.08 13.22
C TRP A 156 -13.69 2.41 12.72
N SER A 157 -13.87 3.49 13.49
CA SER A 157 -13.43 4.86 13.18
C SER A 157 -13.30 5.70 14.45
N LYS A 158 -12.37 6.66 14.48
CA LYS A 158 -12.20 7.62 15.59
C LYS A 158 -11.84 9.00 15.02
N ASN A 159 -12.55 10.06 15.43
CA ASN A 159 -12.17 11.44 15.13
C ASN A 159 -11.95 11.73 13.63
N GLY A 160 -12.80 11.16 12.77
CA GLY A 160 -12.67 11.24 11.31
C GLY A 160 -11.66 10.27 10.67
N VAL A 161 -10.91 9.51 11.46
CA VAL A 161 -9.89 8.55 11.01
C VAL A 161 -10.46 7.14 10.90
N HIS A 162 -10.24 6.49 9.76
CA HIS A 162 -10.58 5.08 9.53
C HIS A 162 -9.81 4.48 8.34
N SER A 163 -9.80 3.15 8.21
CA SER A 163 -9.17 2.42 7.09
C SER A 163 -10.17 1.75 6.13
N GLN A 164 -11.47 2.04 6.28
CA GLN A 164 -12.57 1.41 5.53
C GLN A 164 -12.41 1.36 4.00
N VAL A 165 -11.74 2.34 3.38
CA VAL A 165 -11.51 2.33 1.92
C VAL A 165 -10.60 1.16 1.51
N ALA A 166 -9.58 0.87 2.31
CA ALA A 166 -8.72 -0.30 2.11
C ALA A 166 -9.49 -1.60 2.42
N GLU A 167 -10.22 -1.65 3.54
CA GLU A 167 -11.01 -2.83 3.93
C GLU A 167 -12.08 -3.22 2.89
N GLY A 168 -12.78 -2.24 2.32
CA GLY A 168 -13.75 -2.47 1.25
C GLY A 168 -13.09 -3.12 0.02
N ASN A 169 -11.90 -2.65 -0.35
CA ASN A 169 -11.11 -3.24 -1.42
C ASN A 169 -10.57 -4.64 -1.04
N HIS A 170 -10.23 -4.89 0.22
CA HIS A 170 -9.84 -6.21 0.70
C HIS A 170 -10.95 -7.24 0.55
N ARG A 171 -12.22 -6.85 0.79
CA ARG A 171 -13.37 -7.73 0.55
C ARG A 171 -13.47 -8.13 -0.92
N LEU A 172 -13.38 -7.15 -1.83
CA LEU A 172 -13.39 -7.39 -3.27
C LEU A 172 -12.24 -8.32 -3.69
N LEU A 173 -11.04 -8.05 -3.19
CA LEU A 173 -9.84 -8.83 -3.50
C LEU A 173 -10.00 -10.28 -3.03
N LYS A 174 -10.48 -10.52 -1.81
CA LYS A 174 -10.75 -11.86 -1.28
C LYS A 174 -11.80 -12.60 -2.10
N THR A 175 -12.90 -11.94 -2.47
CA THR A 175 -13.95 -12.54 -3.30
C THR A 175 -13.42 -12.92 -4.68
N ALA A 176 -12.72 -11.99 -5.35
CA ALA A 176 -12.14 -12.26 -6.67
C ALA A 176 -11.16 -13.43 -6.60
N PHE A 177 -10.21 -13.40 -5.65
CA PHE A 177 -9.19 -14.43 -5.51
C PHE A 177 -9.83 -15.80 -5.20
N ALA A 178 -10.87 -15.85 -4.36
CA ALA A 178 -11.63 -17.08 -4.12
C ALA A 178 -12.25 -17.66 -5.40
N SER A 179 -12.81 -16.82 -6.28
CA SER A 179 -13.38 -17.23 -7.56
C SER A 179 -12.34 -17.73 -8.57
N TYR A 180 -11.10 -17.24 -8.52
CA TYR A 180 -10.00 -17.72 -9.37
C TYR A 180 -9.54 -19.15 -9.03
N CYS A 181 -10.08 -19.77 -7.98
CA CYS A 181 -9.92 -21.17 -7.55
C CYS A 181 -8.48 -21.65 -7.26
N TYR A 182 -7.43 -20.96 -7.71
CA TYR A 182 -6.06 -21.23 -7.29
C TYR A 182 -5.09 -20.08 -7.61
N ILE A 183 -4.54 -19.45 -6.57
CA ILE A 183 -3.50 -18.43 -6.70
C ILE A 183 -2.23 -18.92 -6.03
N ARG A 184 -1.21 -19.15 -6.85
CA ARG A 184 0.16 -19.47 -6.43
C ARG A 184 0.81 -18.21 -5.85
N PRO A 185 1.32 -18.23 -4.61
CA PRO A 185 2.02 -17.08 -4.02
C PRO A 185 3.16 -16.55 -4.90
N GLU A 186 3.80 -17.42 -5.67
CA GLU A 186 4.90 -17.08 -6.59
C GLU A 186 4.46 -16.12 -7.71
N ASN A 187 3.19 -16.18 -8.11
CA ASN A 187 2.60 -15.32 -9.15
C ASN A 187 1.79 -14.16 -8.57
N SER A 188 1.76 -14.01 -7.25
CA SER A 188 0.92 -13.03 -6.54
C SER A 188 1.09 -11.60 -7.06
N THR A 189 2.32 -11.17 -7.33
CA THR A 189 2.62 -9.84 -7.90
C THR A 189 1.91 -9.62 -9.22
N ARG A 190 1.87 -10.63 -10.10
CA ARG A 190 1.20 -10.52 -11.42
C ARG A 190 -0.30 -10.35 -11.23
N TYR A 191 -0.92 -11.19 -10.41
CA TYR A 191 -2.37 -11.14 -10.16
C TYR A 191 -2.80 -9.83 -9.49
N LEU A 192 -2.03 -9.34 -8.51
CA LEU A 192 -2.33 -8.08 -7.83
C LEU A 192 -2.13 -6.86 -8.73
N ASN A 193 -1.11 -6.89 -9.60
CA ASN A 193 -0.91 -5.84 -10.61
C ASN A 193 -2.04 -5.81 -11.63
N GLU A 194 -2.47 -6.97 -12.13
CA GLU A 194 -3.61 -7.10 -13.04
C GLU A 194 -4.90 -6.59 -12.39
N PHE A 195 -5.17 -6.99 -11.15
CA PHE A 195 -6.35 -6.53 -10.43
C PHE A 195 -6.33 -5.02 -10.18
N SER A 196 -5.15 -4.47 -9.85
CA SER A 196 -4.95 -3.02 -9.74
C SER A 196 -5.22 -2.32 -11.07
N PHE A 197 -4.69 -2.86 -12.17
CA PHE A 197 -4.89 -2.32 -13.51
C PHE A 197 -6.38 -2.26 -13.88
N LEU A 198 -7.10 -3.37 -13.73
CA LEU A 198 -8.53 -3.45 -14.04
C LEU A 198 -9.35 -2.49 -13.18
N LYS A 199 -9.03 -2.36 -11.89
CA LYS A 199 -9.74 -1.40 -11.02
C LYS A 199 -9.46 0.04 -11.44
N ASN A 200 -8.23 0.34 -11.83
CA ASN A 200 -7.84 1.69 -12.21
C ASN A 200 -8.32 2.08 -13.60
N SER A 201 -8.52 1.13 -14.52
CA SER A 201 -9.13 1.42 -15.84
C SER A 201 -10.57 1.87 -15.73
N HIS A 202 -11.32 1.35 -14.75
CA HIS A 202 -12.66 1.85 -14.46
C HIS A 202 -12.67 3.27 -13.88
N VAL A 203 -11.60 3.69 -13.20
CA VAL A 203 -11.50 5.02 -12.58
C VAL A 203 -11.03 6.06 -13.59
N PHE A 204 -10.00 5.76 -14.37
CA PHE A 204 -9.37 6.71 -15.29
C PHE A 204 -9.94 6.67 -16.72
N GLY A 205 -10.57 5.56 -17.12
CA GLY A 205 -10.79 5.26 -18.52
C GLY A 205 -9.59 4.53 -19.15
N LEU A 206 -9.86 3.64 -20.11
CA LEU A 206 -8.81 2.89 -20.81
C LEU A 206 -8.01 3.78 -21.77
N ASP A 207 -8.68 4.75 -22.38
CA ASP A 207 -8.12 5.80 -23.24
C ASP A 207 -7.01 6.58 -22.53
N VAL A 208 -7.29 7.13 -21.34
CA VAL A 208 -6.31 7.87 -20.54
C VAL A 208 -5.12 7.01 -20.15
N ILE A 209 -5.34 5.72 -19.88
CA ILE A 209 -4.26 4.79 -19.55
C ILE A 209 -3.41 4.49 -20.78
N CYS A 210 -4.00 4.28 -21.95
CA CYS A 210 -3.30 3.98 -23.20
C CYS A 210 -2.50 5.19 -23.71
N GLU A 211 -3.07 6.39 -23.68
CA GLU A 211 -2.40 7.63 -24.09
C GLU A 211 -1.15 7.88 -23.23
N ASN A 212 -1.30 7.81 -21.90
CA ASN A 212 -0.17 7.95 -20.98
C ASN A 212 0.83 6.78 -21.05
N GLY A 213 0.46 5.64 -21.64
CA GLY A 213 1.37 4.53 -21.89
C GLY A 213 2.21 4.70 -23.13
N SER A 214 1.62 5.24 -24.19
CA SER A 214 2.34 5.57 -25.42
C SER A 214 3.34 6.72 -25.24
N VAL A 215 2.97 7.75 -24.46
CA VAL A 215 3.81 8.93 -24.21
C VAL A 215 5.03 8.58 -23.34
N LEU A 216 4.89 7.66 -22.38
CA LEU A 216 5.97 7.30 -21.45
C LEU A 216 6.87 6.15 -21.95
N ALA A 217 6.39 5.31 -22.88
CA ALA A 217 7.23 4.31 -23.53
C ALA A 217 8.20 4.92 -24.56
N GLY A 218 7.98 6.17 -24.98
CA GLY A 218 8.87 6.93 -25.86
C GLY A 218 10.06 7.61 -25.17
N ASP A 219 10.04 7.71 -23.84
CA ASP A 219 11.09 8.38 -23.05
C ASP A 219 12.15 7.41 -22.50
N ASP A 220 11.91 6.09 -22.53
CA ASP A 220 12.86 5.06 -22.05
C ASP A 220 13.92 4.64 -23.11
N VAL A 221 14.03 5.36 -24.24
CA VAL A 221 15.02 5.09 -25.31
C VAL A 221 15.88 6.30 -25.64
N ARG A 222 16.38 7.06 -24.65
CA ARG A 222 17.47 8.03 -24.85
C ARG A 222 18.36 8.15 -23.62
N ASP A 223 19.09 7.09 -23.32
CA ASP A 223 20.39 7.18 -22.63
C ASP A 223 21.37 6.25 -23.36
N GLY A 224 21.60 6.59 -24.63
CA GLY A 224 22.76 6.14 -25.38
C GLY A 224 23.92 7.05 -25.03
N VAL A 225 24.91 6.48 -24.35
CA VAL A 225 26.16 7.14 -23.96
C VAL A 225 26.88 7.65 -25.22
N ASP A 226 26.84 8.96 -25.46
CA ASP A 226 27.81 9.65 -26.32
C ASP A 226 29.13 9.76 -25.55
N VAL A 227 30.05 8.84 -25.82
CA VAL A 227 31.46 9.00 -25.43
C VAL A 227 32.14 9.85 -26.49
N ASP A 228 32.18 11.15 -26.23
CA ASP A 228 32.98 12.14 -26.95
C ASP A 228 34.47 11.76 -26.84
N ALA A 229 35.04 11.24 -27.93
CA ALA A 229 36.47 11.02 -28.08
C ALA A 229 37.13 12.31 -28.60
N ASN A 230 37.57 13.19 -27.70
CA ASN A 230 38.48 14.28 -28.09
C ASN A 230 39.29 14.90 -26.93
N VAL A 231 40.45 14.31 -26.60
CA VAL A 231 41.58 14.96 -25.89
C VAL A 231 42.85 14.20 -26.31
N GLY A 232 43.95 14.76 -26.80
CA GLY A 232 44.32 16.12 -27.16
C GLY A 232 45.68 16.08 -27.89
N LYS A 233 45.88 16.94 -28.90
CA LYS A 233 47.20 17.25 -29.45
C LYS A 233 47.85 18.32 -28.57
N ALA A 234 49.00 18.02 -27.97
CA ALA A 234 49.91 19.03 -27.43
C ALA A 234 51.27 18.86 -28.11
N GLY A 235 51.58 19.76 -29.04
CA GLY A 235 52.93 19.96 -29.55
C GLY A 235 53.59 21.10 -28.78
N GLY A 236 54.81 20.87 -28.29
CA GLY A 236 55.68 21.89 -27.70
C GLY A 236 57.08 21.74 -28.29
N LYS A 237 57.53 22.80 -28.98
CA LYS A 237 58.88 22.97 -29.52
C LYS A 237 59.89 23.19 -28.39
N GLY A 238 61.14 22.80 -28.65
CA GLY A 238 62.34 23.10 -27.85
C GLY A 238 63.44 22.13 -28.21
#